data_AF-A0A9D9WAN5-F1
#
_entry.id   AF-A0A9D9WAN5-F1
#
_cell.length_a   1.000
_cell.length_b   1.000
_cell.length_c   1.000
_cell.angle_alpha   90.00
_cell.angle_beta   90.00
_cell.angle_gamma   90.00
#
_symmetry.space_group_name_H-M   'P 1'
#
loop_
_entity.id
_entity.type
_entity.pdbx_description
1 polymer ?
#
loop_
_entity_poly.entity_id
_entity_poly.type
_entity_poly.pdbx_seq_one_letter_code
_entity_poly.pdbx_strand_id
1 'polypeptide(L)'
;TTDAHFTKGKLRIIKIRKQHFFGLLKSPVCLEIFIKYKINDQVFWKVSDKTMGAPFQFYQTLKKILFQGHEYTIPGDTEAYLTHKYGDWKTPVKEWNAMANEGSIISN
;
A
#
# COMPACT_ATOMS: atom_id res chain seq x y z
N THR A 1 -10.20 -19.74 9.16
CA THR A 1 -8.79 -19.92 8.77
C THR A 1 -7.98 -18.82 9.38
N THR A 2 -6.96 -19.15 10.17
CA THR A 2 -6.05 -18.17 10.77
C THR A 2 -5.22 -17.55 9.65
N ASP A 3 -5.33 -16.25 9.43
CA ASP A 3 -4.49 -15.55 8.45
C ASP A 3 -3.07 -15.48 9.02
N ALA A 4 -2.12 -16.20 8.39
CA ALA A 4 -0.75 -16.34 8.90
C ALA A 4 -0.04 -14.99 9.10
N HIS A 5 -0.51 -13.94 8.40
CA HIS A 5 0.10 -12.62 8.41
C HIS A 5 -0.63 -11.59 9.27
N PHE A 6 -1.90 -11.85 9.65
CA PHE A 6 -2.71 -10.86 10.38
C PHE A 6 -3.43 -11.45 11.59
N THR A 7 -3.16 -10.85 12.75
CA THR A 7 -3.86 -11.18 13.99
C THR A 7 -5.19 -10.44 14.09
N LYS A 8 -6.26 -11.15 14.47
CA LYS A 8 -7.58 -10.55 14.72
C LYS A 8 -7.47 -9.41 15.75
N GLY A 9 -8.13 -8.29 15.46
CA GLY A 9 -8.13 -7.09 16.32
C GLY A 9 -6.98 -6.10 16.06
N LYS A 10 -5.98 -6.46 15.25
CA LYS A 10 -4.94 -5.51 14.81
C LYS A 10 -5.44 -4.58 13.71
N LEU A 11 -4.93 -3.34 13.70
CA LEU A 11 -5.29 -2.32 12.71
C LEU A 11 -4.82 -2.74 11.31
N ARG A 12 -5.69 -2.61 10.30
CA ARG A 12 -5.34 -2.89 8.90
C ARG A 12 -5.20 -1.63 8.07
N ILE A 13 -6.07 -0.66 8.33
CA ILE A 13 -6.20 0.54 7.53
C ILE A 13 -6.79 1.66 8.39
N ILE A 14 -6.30 2.88 8.17
CA ILE A 14 -6.90 4.10 8.68
C ILE A 14 -7.44 4.88 7.47
N LYS A 15 -8.72 5.23 7.50
CA LYS A 15 -9.37 6.02 6.43
C LYS A 15 -9.72 7.40 6.96
N ILE A 16 -9.08 8.43 6.41
CA ILE A 16 -9.31 9.83 6.77
C ILE A 16 -10.09 10.48 5.63
N ARG A 17 -11.26 11.02 5.95
CA ARG A 17 -12.15 11.67 4.99
C ARG A 17 -12.94 12.77 5.68
N LYS A 18 -13.19 13.86 4.96
CA LYS A 18 -14.11 14.88 5.44
C LYS A 18 -15.53 14.31 5.46
N GLN A 19 -16.19 14.46 6.59
CA GLN A 19 -17.59 14.11 6.74
C GLN A 19 -18.44 15.34 6.43
N HIS A 20 -19.48 15.16 5.62
CA HIS A 20 -20.47 16.20 5.33
C HIS A 20 -21.80 15.84 5.98
N PHE A 21 -22.61 16.85 6.29
CA PHE A 21 -23.95 16.71 6.85
C PHE A 21 -23.97 15.80 8.10
N PHE A 22 -23.23 16.23 9.14
CA PHE A 22 -23.10 15.51 10.42
C PHE A 22 -22.64 14.04 10.32
N GLY A 23 -21.94 13.66 9.25
CA GLY A 23 -21.43 12.29 9.06
C GLY A 23 -22.28 11.38 8.20
N LEU A 24 -23.43 11.87 7.70
CA LEU A 24 -24.31 11.10 6.82
C LEU A 24 -23.74 10.93 5.41
N LEU A 25 -22.89 11.87 4.96
CA LEU A 25 -22.31 11.84 3.63
C LEU A 25 -20.78 11.79 3.69
N LYS A 26 -20.22 10.76 3.05
CA LYS A 26 -18.77 10.59 2.87
C LYS A 26 -18.31 11.44 1.70
N SER A 27 -17.29 12.27 1.92
CA SER A 27 -16.62 12.97 0.81
C SER A 27 -16.05 11.97 -0.20
N PRO A 28 -16.04 12.31 -1.51
CA PRO A 28 -15.35 11.50 -2.52
C PRO A 28 -13.83 11.45 -2.31
N VAL A 29 -13.25 12.40 -1.56
CA VAL A 29 -11.82 12.42 -1.25
C VAL A 29 -11.58 11.66 0.06
N CYS A 30 -10.71 10.64 -0.01
CA CYS A 30 -10.31 9.82 1.12
C CYS A 30 -8.80 9.57 1.08
N LEU A 31 -8.12 9.81 2.19
CA LEU A 31 -6.77 9.33 2.42
C LEU A 31 -6.85 7.96 3.10
N GLU A 32 -6.25 6.96 2.47
CA GLU A 32 -6.12 5.61 3.02
C GLU A 32 -4.68 5.35 3.45
N ILE A 33 -4.49 5.03 4.73
CA ILE A 33 -3.19 4.65 5.30
C ILE A 33 -3.24 3.15 5.61
N PHE A 34 -2.51 2.36 4.83
CA PHE A 34 -2.37 0.92 5.05
C PHE A 34 -1.34 0.63 6.14
N ILE A 35 -1.73 -0.20 7.11
CA ILE A 35 -0.81 -0.64 8.16
C ILE A 35 -0.06 -1.87 7.65
N LYS A 36 1.28 -1.78 7.69
CA LYS A 36 2.22 -2.79 7.23
C LYS A 36 2.85 -3.48 8.43
N TYR A 37 2.87 -4.81 8.43
CA TYR A 37 3.45 -5.64 9.49
C TYR A 37 4.68 -6.36 8.97
N LYS A 38 5.81 -6.20 9.66
CA LYS A 38 7.04 -6.94 9.38
C LYS A 38 6.95 -8.33 9.99
N ILE A 39 7.26 -9.36 9.21
CA ILE A 39 7.46 -10.73 9.67
C ILE A 39 8.73 -11.23 8.97
N ASN A 40 9.78 -11.50 9.74
CA ASN A 40 11.13 -11.79 9.23
C ASN A 40 11.58 -10.70 8.24
N ASP A 41 12.07 -11.09 7.05
CA ASP A 41 12.57 -10.17 6.02
C ASP A 41 11.48 -9.72 5.02
N GLN A 42 10.21 -9.88 5.39
CA GLN A 42 9.06 -9.50 4.57
C GLN A 42 8.14 -8.55 5.32
N VAL A 43 7.38 -7.76 4.57
CA VAL A 43 6.37 -6.83 5.06
C VAL A 43 5.05 -7.14 4.40
N PHE A 44 4.01 -7.28 5.22
CA PHE A 44 2.68 -7.66 4.79
C PHE A 44 1.66 -6.57 5.08
N TRP A 45 0.75 -6.33 4.15
CA TRP A 45 -0.43 -5.48 4.34
C TRP A 45 -1.62 -6.06 3.60
N LYS A 46 -2.80 -5.54 3.86
CA LYS A 46 -4.03 -6.10 3.29
C LYS A 46 -4.81 -5.05 2.53
N VAL A 47 -5.07 -5.32 1.26
CA VAL A 47 -5.86 -4.47 0.36
C VAL A 47 -7.09 -5.28 -0.03
N SER A 48 -8.28 -4.80 0.34
CA SER A 48 -9.53 -5.58 0.23
C SER A 48 -9.38 -6.96 0.92
N ASP A 49 -9.60 -8.04 0.18
CA ASP A 49 -9.48 -9.45 0.53
C ASP A 49 -8.08 -10.01 0.27
N LYS A 50 -7.23 -9.30 -0.48
CA LYS A 50 -5.89 -9.76 -0.84
C LYS A 50 -4.86 -9.42 0.22
N THR A 51 -3.99 -10.39 0.49
CA THR A 51 -2.76 -10.17 1.23
C THR A 51 -1.68 -9.74 0.25
N MET A 52 -0.98 -8.69 0.61
CA MET A 52 0.12 -8.14 -0.15
C MET A 52 1.42 -8.32 0.63
N GLY A 53 2.52 -8.53 -0.08
CA GLY A 53 3.85 -8.78 0.46
C GLY A 53 4.95 -8.05 -0.32
N ALA A 54 5.97 -7.61 0.41
CA ALA A 54 7.19 -7.09 -0.20
C ALA A 54 8.41 -7.32 0.72
N PRO A 55 9.61 -7.46 0.14
CA PRO A 55 10.86 -7.48 0.91
C PRO A 55 11.00 -6.28 1.85
N PHE A 56 11.43 -6.52 3.09
CA PHE A 56 11.63 -5.48 4.10
C PHE A 56 12.71 -4.46 3.69
N GLN A 57 13.65 -4.85 2.84
CA GLN A 57 14.71 -3.98 2.30
C GLN A 57 14.19 -2.69 1.67
N PHE A 58 13.01 -2.71 1.04
CA PHE A 58 12.41 -1.50 0.45
C PHE A 58 12.05 -0.43 1.47
N TYR A 59 11.97 -0.78 2.76
CA TYR A 59 11.62 0.12 3.85
C TYR A 59 12.81 0.47 4.75
N GLN A 60 14.00 -0.06 4.47
CA GLN A 60 15.21 0.20 5.28
C GLN A 60 15.85 1.54 4.94
N THR A 61 15.84 1.91 3.67
CA THR A 61 16.33 3.21 3.20
C THR A 61 15.16 4.04 2.71
N LEU A 62 15.16 5.32 3.05
CA LEU A 62 14.12 6.26 2.69
C LEU A 62 14.77 7.49 2.07
N LYS A 63 14.11 8.08 1.08
CA LYS A 63 14.49 9.38 0.53
C LYS A 63 13.27 10.29 0.41
N LYS A 64 13.51 11.57 0.15
CA LYS A 64 12.46 12.55 -0.05
C LYS A 64 12.23 12.81 -1.54
N ILE A 65 10.99 13.09 -1.90
CA ILE A 65 10.62 13.70 -3.18
C ILE A 65 9.79 14.95 -2.91
N LEU A 66 9.89 15.94 -3.80
CA LEU A 66 8.95 17.05 -3.82
C LEU A 66 7.78 16.69 -4.74
N PHE A 67 6.57 16.71 -4.22
CA PHE A 67 5.35 16.51 -5.00
C PHE A 67 4.32 17.55 -4.58
N GLN A 68 3.82 18.33 -5.55
CA GLN A 68 2.86 19.42 -5.32
C GLN A 68 3.27 20.39 -4.18
N GLY A 69 4.56 20.75 -4.11
CA GLY A 69 5.08 21.67 -3.10
C GLY A 69 5.29 21.06 -1.70
N HIS A 70 5.05 19.76 -1.53
CA HIS A 70 5.24 19.06 -0.27
C HIS A 70 6.32 17.98 -0.39
N GLU A 71 7.13 17.84 0.66
CA GLU A 71 8.10 16.76 0.76
C GLU A 71 7.43 15.47 1.24
N TYR A 72 7.60 14.39 0.49
CA TYR A 72 7.13 13.05 0.86
C TYR A 72 8.28 12.07 0.97
N THR A 73 8.18 11.19 1.96
CA THR A 73 9.13 10.08 2.14
C THR A 73 8.72 8.88 1.30
N ILE A 74 9.67 8.34 0.54
CA ILE A 74 9.48 7.18 -0.33
C ILE A 74 10.59 6.14 -0.11
N PRO A 75 10.40 4.88 -0.53
CA PRO A 75 11.47 3.88 -0.60
C PRO A 75 12.72 4.42 -1.29
N GLY A 76 13.88 4.24 -0.65
CA GLY A 76 15.17 4.71 -1.17
C GLY A 76 15.48 4.10 -2.54
N ASP A 77 15.39 2.77 -2.62
CA ASP A 77 15.41 2.02 -3.88
C ASP A 77 14.03 2.02 -4.55
N THR A 78 13.67 3.19 -5.09
CA THR A 78 12.36 3.44 -5.70
C THR A 78 12.13 2.60 -6.95
N GLU A 79 13.15 2.41 -7.78
CA GLU A 79 13.04 1.69 -9.04
C GLU A 79 12.75 0.20 -8.80
N ALA A 80 13.46 -0.44 -7.87
CA ALA A 80 13.19 -1.82 -7.51
C ALA A 80 11.82 -1.98 -6.83
N TYR A 81 11.43 -1.03 -5.97
CA TYR A 81 10.10 -1.05 -5.32
C TYR A 81 8.96 -0.93 -6.34
N LEU A 82 9.04 0.02 -7.28
CA LEU A 82 8.02 0.21 -8.31
C LEU A 82 7.98 -0.98 -9.28
N THR A 83 9.14 -1.52 -9.64
CA THR A 83 9.22 -2.74 -10.47
C THR A 83 8.60 -3.95 -9.78
N HIS A 84 8.87 -4.17 -8.48
CA HIS A 84 8.23 -5.23 -7.70
C HIS A 84 6.71 -5.08 -7.64
N LYS A 85 6.22 -3.84 -7.52
CA LYS A 85 4.78 -3.57 -7.35
C LYS A 85 4.01 -3.61 -8.66
N TYR A 86 4.58 -3.06 -9.74
CA TYR A 86 3.86 -2.77 -10.98
C TYR A 86 4.46 -3.45 -12.23
N GLY A 87 5.62 -4.10 -12.14
CA GLY A 87 6.34 -4.64 -13.31
C GLY A 87 7.01 -3.52 -14.12
N ASP A 88 6.79 -3.49 -15.44
CA ASP A 88 7.25 -2.38 -16.29
C ASP A 88 6.42 -1.11 -16.05
N TRP A 89 6.71 -0.45 -14.93
CA TRP A 89 5.92 0.68 -14.42
C TRP A 89 6.09 1.97 -15.24
N LYS A 90 7.15 2.04 -16.07
CA LYS A 90 7.45 3.21 -16.91
C LYS A 90 6.57 3.26 -18.16
N THR A 91 6.01 2.13 -18.58
CA THR A 91 5.06 2.04 -19.67
C THR A 91 3.63 2.10 -19.13
N PRO A 92 2.86 3.17 -19.39
CA PRO A 92 1.49 3.25 -18.90
C PRO A 92 0.60 2.15 -19.49
N VAL A 93 -0.02 1.35 -18.62
CA VAL A 93 -1.03 0.35 -19.00
C VAL A 93 -2.41 0.94 -18.74
N LYS A 94 -3.19 1.14 -19.81
CA LYS A 94 -4.52 1.77 -19.73
C LYS A 94 -5.50 0.97 -18.88
N GLU A 95 -5.53 -0.35 -19.09
CA GLU A 95 -6.39 -1.27 -18.36
C GLU A 95 -5.56 -2.04 -17.34
N TRP A 96 -5.47 -1.52 -16.11
CA TRP A 96 -4.69 -2.12 -15.02
C TRP A 96 -5.55 -2.29 -13.77
N ASN A 97 -5.56 -3.49 -13.20
CA ASN A 97 -6.36 -3.84 -12.03
C ASN A 97 -5.47 -4.20 -10.84
N ALA A 98 -5.51 -3.38 -9.78
CA ALA A 98 -4.72 -3.57 -8.56
C ALA A 98 -4.95 -4.93 -7.87
N MET A 99 -6.11 -5.54 -8.09
CA MET A 99 -6.50 -6.81 -7.47
C MET A 99 -6.06 -8.03 -8.28
N ALA A 100 -5.58 -7.84 -9.51
CA ALA A 100 -5.19 -8.90 -10.43
C ALA A 100 -3.76 -8.76 -10.95
N ASN A 101 -3.25 -7.54 -11.10
CA ASN A 101 -1.99 -7.25 -11.78
C ASN A 101 -0.88 -6.76 -10.84
N GLU A 102 -1.20 -6.41 -9.58
CA GLU A 102 -0.19 -5.94 -8.64
C GLU A 102 0.77 -7.08 -8.24
N GLY A 103 2.07 -6.89 -8.48
CA GLY A 103 3.11 -7.89 -8.21
C GLY A 103 3.37 -8.16 -6.72
N SER A 104 2.78 -7.35 -5.84
CA SER A 104 2.83 -7.56 -4.39
C SER A 104 1.77 -8.56 -3.89
N ILE A 105 0.80 -9.00 -4.70
CA ILE A 105 -0.19 -9.99 -4.26
C ILE A 105 0.53 -11.31 -3.97
N ILE A 106 0.39 -11.82 -2.75
CA ILE A 106 0.86 -13.17 -2.44
C ILE A 106 -0.25 -14.18 -2.70
N SER A 107 0.10 -15.31 -3.32
CA SER A 107 -0.79 -16.47 -3.39
C SER A 107 -0.91 -17.07 -1.98
N ASN A 108 -2.14 -17.19 -1.47
CA ASN A 108 -2.43 -17.94 -0.25
C ASN A 108 -2.26 -19.45 -0.48
#